data_AF-E9SEV3-F1
#
_entry.id   AF-E9SEV3-F1
#
_cell.length_a   1.000
_cell.length_b   1.000
_cell.length_c   1.000
_cell.angle_alpha   90.00
_cell.angle_beta   90.00
_cell.angle_gamma   90.00
#
_symmetry.space_group_name_H-M   'P 1'
#
loop_
_entity.id
_entity.type
_entity.pdbx_description
1 polymer ?
#
loop_
_entity_poly.entity_id
_entity_poly.type
_entity_poly.pdbx_seq_one_letter_code
_entity_poly.pdbx_strand_id
1 'polypeptide(L)'
;MQPLQRSYAVTEERIQAMLSKGSLSSLYDPAKVAELENSEELTGKELKKLENFQNNKPVYDAIIEALNNSIDDKIYLSVKEFMPVLTKILSTATTDKKLLDKIADGLSVMDKSAEIQRDKKGNIIYDKETKDTEIVKFDESIEDYMAREVLPHVPDAQWFFEEDLSKKSPVIRTGAEIPFTRYFYKYQQPKPSEELEQRFMELEKSVSERIARLFG
;
A
#
# COMPACT_ATOMS: atom_id res chain seq x y z
N MET A 1 3.11 15.06 -4.82
CA MET A 1 1.70 14.56 -4.90
C MET A 1 0.97 15.36 -5.95
N GLN A 2 -0.02 14.77 -6.60
CA GLN A 2 -0.90 15.41 -7.58
C GLN A 2 -2.23 15.83 -6.91
N PRO A 3 -2.96 16.81 -7.46
CA PRO A 3 -4.31 17.15 -7.02
C PRO A 3 -5.23 15.93 -7.00
N LEU A 4 -6.09 15.86 -5.99
CA LEU A 4 -7.10 14.82 -5.88
C LEU A 4 -8.16 15.03 -6.96
N GLN A 5 -8.01 14.26 -8.05
CA GLN A 5 -8.88 14.25 -9.21
C GLN A 5 -9.23 12.80 -9.51
N ARG A 6 -10.45 12.40 -9.19
CA ARG A 6 -10.89 11.02 -9.33
C ARG A 6 -12.26 10.99 -9.99
N SER A 7 -12.41 10.10 -10.97
CA SER A 7 -13.72 9.74 -11.51
C SER A 7 -14.28 8.54 -10.77
N TYR A 8 -15.60 8.41 -10.76
CA TYR A 8 -16.34 7.39 -10.04
C TYR A 8 -17.25 6.66 -11.02
N ALA A 9 -17.36 5.34 -10.89
CA ALA A 9 -18.29 4.53 -11.67
C ALA A 9 -18.52 3.20 -10.96
N VAL A 10 -19.67 2.58 -11.21
CA VAL A 10 -19.98 1.23 -10.74
C VAL A 10 -19.76 0.28 -11.90
N THR A 11 -18.50 -0.07 -12.17
CA THR A 11 -18.13 -1.06 -13.19
C THR A 11 -17.57 -2.31 -12.53
N GLU A 12 -17.65 -3.45 -13.19
CA GLU A 12 -17.08 -4.70 -12.69
C GLU A 12 -15.60 -4.55 -12.31
N GLU A 13 -14.81 -3.93 -13.19
CA GLU A 13 -13.39 -3.66 -12.95
C GLU A 13 -13.15 -2.84 -11.67
N ARG A 14 -13.94 -1.78 -11.45
CA ARG A 14 -13.81 -0.92 -10.27
C ARG A 14 -14.28 -1.61 -9.00
N ILE A 15 -15.29 -2.47 -9.08
CA ILE A 15 -15.72 -3.30 -7.95
C ILE A 15 -14.60 -4.27 -7.56
N GLN A 16 -13.96 -4.93 -8.52
CA GLN A 16 -12.81 -5.80 -8.25
C GLN A 16 -11.62 -5.03 -7.68
N ALA A 17 -11.32 -3.84 -8.21
CA ALA A 17 -10.27 -2.97 -7.68
C ALA A 17 -10.56 -2.49 -6.25
N MET A 18 -11.81 -2.15 -5.94
CA MET A 18 -12.26 -1.80 -4.58
C MET A 18 -12.03 -2.96 -3.60
N LEU A 19 -12.36 -4.19 -4.02
CA LEU A 19 -12.19 -5.39 -3.20
C LEU A 19 -10.71 -5.72 -2.98
N SER A 20 -9.88 -5.63 -4.02
CA SER A 20 -8.44 -5.90 -3.92
C SER A 20 -7.69 -4.86 -3.08
N LYS A 21 -8.12 -3.59 -3.12
CA LYS A 21 -7.63 -2.51 -2.24
C LYS A 21 -8.02 -2.72 -0.77
N GLY A 22 -8.97 -3.61 -0.50
CA GLY A 22 -9.45 -3.89 0.85
C GLY A 22 -10.32 -2.77 1.43
N SER A 23 -11.04 -2.01 0.60
CA SER A 23 -11.95 -0.93 1.08
C SER A 23 -13.02 -1.45 2.05
N LEU A 24 -13.40 -2.73 1.92
CA LEU A 24 -14.35 -3.43 2.78
C LEU A 24 -13.70 -4.34 3.84
N SER A 25 -12.37 -4.42 3.90
CA SER A 25 -11.64 -5.30 4.86
C SER A 25 -11.97 -5.01 6.32
N SER A 26 -12.32 -3.76 6.66
CA SER A 26 -12.78 -3.41 8.00
C SER A 26 -14.16 -3.96 8.35
N LEU A 27 -14.98 -4.23 7.33
CA LEU A 27 -16.33 -4.79 7.49
C LEU A 27 -16.25 -6.32 7.50
N TYR A 28 -15.59 -6.89 6.49
CA TYR A 28 -15.34 -8.32 6.35
C TYR A 28 -14.08 -8.54 5.50
N ASP A 29 -13.15 -9.34 6.01
CA ASP A 29 -11.93 -9.73 5.31
C ASP A 29 -11.91 -11.26 5.17
N PRO A 30 -12.17 -11.81 3.96
CA PRO A 30 -12.21 -13.25 3.75
C PRO A 30 -10.91 -13.96 4.14
N ALA A 31 -9.75 -13.33 3.86
CA ALA A 31 -8.45 -13.93 4.17
C ALA A 31 -8.21 -13.97 5.68
N LYS A 32 -8.55 -12.88 6.38
CA LYS A 32 -8.41 -12.85 7.84
C LYS A 32 -9.41 -13.77 8.54
N VAL A 33 -10.62 -13.93 8.02
CA VAL A 33 -11.60 -14.87 8.57
C VAL A 33 -11.12 -16.30 8.40
N ALA A 34 -10.65 -16.68 7.22
CA ALA A 34 -10.10 -18.02 6.99
C ALA A 34 -8.88 -18.30 7.89
N GLU A 35 -8.00 -17.33 8.12
CA GLU A 35 -6.88 -17.46 9.06
C GLU A 35 -7.37 -17.71 10.50
N LEU A 36 -8.39 -16.97 10.95
CA LEU A 36 -8.94 -17.10 12.30
C LEU A 36 -9.71 -18.42 12.48
N GLU A 37 -10.47 -18.86 11.47
CA GLU A 37 -11.23 -20.13 11.53
C GLU A 37 -10.34 -21.37 11.52
N ASN A 38 -9.16 -21.29 10.89
CA ASN A 38 -8.18 -22.38 10.85
C ASN A 38 -7.15 -22.33 11.99
N SER A 39 -7.26 -21.38 12.92
CA SER A 39 -6.35 -21.27 14.05
C SER A 39 -6.73 -22.25 15.18
N GLU A 40 -5.75 -23.00 15.70
CA GLU A 40 -5.96 -23.97 16.77
C GLU A 40 -6.27 -23.32 18.13
N GLU A 41 -5.75 -22.12 18.38
CA GLU A 41 -5.98 -21.36 19.61
C GLU A 41 -6.25 -19.88 19.29
N LEU A 42 -7.50 -19.46 19.49
CA LEU A 42 -7.90 -18.06 19.35
C LEU A 42 -7.90 -17.37 20.71
N THR A 43 -7.25 -16.21 20.79
CA THR A 43 -7.37 -15.35 21.96
C THR A 43 -8.79 -14.77 22.06
N GLY A 44 -9.21 -14.36 23.27
CA GLY A 44 -10.51 -13.71 23.46
C GLY A 44 -10.72 -12.43 22.63
N LYS A 45 -9.64 -11.79 22.17
CA LYS A 45 -9.71 -10.65 21.23
C LYS A 45 -9.99 -11.10 19.80
N GLU A 46 -9.39 -12.21 19.39
CA GLU A 46 -9.55 -12.79 18.05
C GLU A 46 -10.93 -13.42 17.86
N LEU A 47 -11.47 -14.08 18.89
CA LEU A 47 -12.85 -14.58 18.89
C LEU A 47 -13.86 -13.44 18.67
N LYS A 48 -13.73 -12.34 19.41
CA LYS A 48 -14.59 -11.16 19.22
C LYS A 48 -14.44 -10.56 17.83
N LYS A 49 -13.23 -10.60 17.26
CA LYS A 49 -12.98 -10.09 15.91
C LYS A 49 -13.64 -11.00 14.85
N LEU A 50 -13.54 -12.31 15.00
CA LEU A 50 -14.19 -13.29 14.14
C LEU A 50 -15.72 -13.16 14.20
N GLU A 51 -16.28 -13.06 15.40
CA GLU A 51 -17.72 -12.84 15.61
C GLU A 51 -18.20 -11.55 14.95
N ASN A 52 -17.45 -10.44 15.08
CA ASN A 52 -17.76 -9.19 14.39
C ASN A 52 -17.75 -9.34 12.86
N PHE A 53 -16.78 -10.07 12.30
CA PHE A 53 -16.75 -10.33 10.86
C PHE A 53 -17.94 -11.17 10.42
N GLN A 54 -18.27 -12.26 11.13
CA GLN A 54 -19.42 -13.10 10.80
C GLN A 54 -20.74 -12.32 10.85
N ASN A 55 -20.93 -11.46 11.86
CA ASN A 55 -22.11 -10.59 11.98
C ASN A 55 -22.20 -9.54 10.87
N ASN A 56 -21.06 -9.06 10.35
CA ASN A 56 -21.01 -8.08 9.27
C ASN A 56 -21.06 -8.71 7.87
N LYS A 57 -20.88 -10.03 7.75
CA LYS A 57 -20.88 -10.74 6.47
C LYS A 57 -22.16 -10.51 5.65
N PRO A 58 -23.38 -10.56 6.22
CA PRO A 58 -24.60 -10.29 5.44
C PRO A 58 -24.62 -8.89 4.83
N VAL A 59 -24.10 -7.89 5.56
CA VAL A 59 -23.98 -6.50 5.06
C VAL A 59 -22.95 -6.43 3.94
N TYR A 60 -21.82 -7.11 4.08
CA TYR A 60 -20.79 -7.20 3.06
C TYR A 60 -21.31 -7.83 1.76
N ASP A 61 -21.99 -8.98 1.87
CA ASP A 61 -22.57 -9.69 0.72
C ASP A 61 -23.63 -8.81 0.03
N ALA A 62 -24.51 -8.15 0.80
CA ALA A 62 -25.54 -7.26 0.29
C ALA A 62 -24.96 -6.03 -0.44
N ILE A 63 -23.84 -5.47 0.03
CA ILE A 63 -23.15 -4.37 -0.65
C ILE A 63 -22.65 -4.82 -2.02
N ILE A 64 -21.97 -5.97 -2.08
CA ILE A 64 -21.41 -6.50 -3.33
C ILE A 64 -22.53 -6.84 -4.32
N GLU A 65 -23.59 -7.48 -3.85
CA GLU A 65 -24.75 -7.80 -4.68
C GLU A 65 -25.42 -6.54 -5.23
N ALA A 66 -25.64 -5.53 -4.39
CA ALA A 66 -26.22 -4.26 -4.82
C ALA A 66 -25.36 -3.52 -5.85
N LEU A 67 -24.03 -3.53 -5.69
CA LEU A 67 -23.10 -2.96 -6.66
C LEU A 67 -23.10 -3.74 -7.98
N ASN A 68 -23.03 -5.07 -7.94
CA ASN A 68 -23.06 -5.91 -9.13
C ASN A 68 -24.37 -5.80 -9.91
N ASN A 69 -25.51 -5.67 -9.22
CA ASN A 69 -26.81 -5.46 -9.85
C ASN A 69 -27.00 -4.06 -10.44
N SER A 70 -26.12 -3.11 -10.09
CA SER A 70 -26.19 -1.71 -10.50
C SER A 70 -25.01 -1.32 -11.40
N ILE A 71 -24.37 -2.30 -12.05
CA ILE A 71 -23.27 -2.04 -12.98
C ILE A 71 -23.78 -1.18 -14.14
N ASP A 72 -23.10 -0.06 -14.39
CA ASP A 72 -23.31 0.77 -15.58
C ASP A 72 -21.98 1.31 -16.12
N ASP A 73 -22.00 1.80 -17.36
CA ASP A 73 -20.82 2.40 -18.02
C ASP A 73 -20.72 3.92 -17.78
N LYS A 74 -21.51 4.46 -16.85
CA LYS A 74 -21.58 5.90 -16.60
C LYS A 74 -20.46 6.32 -15.65
N ILE A 75 -19.66 7.25 -16.14
CA ILE A 75 -18.57 7.86 -15.39
C ILE A 75 -19.05 9.18 -14.80
N TYR A 76 -18.82 9.34 -13.50
CA TYR A 76 -19.08 10.56 -12.75
C TYR A 76 -17.75 11.25 -12.47
N LEU A 77 -17.65 12.53 -12.84
CA LEU A 77 -16.41 13.31 -12.73
C LEU A 77 -16.29 14.06 -11.40
N SER A 78 -17.28 13.90 -10.50
CA SER A 78 -17.27 14.50 -9.18
C SER A 78 -17.92 13.60 -8.13
N VAL A 79 -17.41 13.69 -6.89
CA VAL A 79 -18.00 13.03 -5.71
C VAL A 79 -19.45 13.47 -5.50
N LYS A 80 -19.75 14.75 -5.79
CA LYS A 80 -21.07 15.34 -5.54
C LYS A 80 -22.16 14.69 -6.39
N GLU A 81 -21.82 14.32 -7.63
CA GLU A 81 -22.74 13.63 -8.54
C GLU A 81 -22.85 12.14 -8.22
N PHE A 82 -21.74 11.52 -7.80
CA PHE A 82 -21.69 10.09 -7.54
C PHE A 82 -22.33 9.67 -6.21
N MET A 83 -22.09 10.41 -5.12
CA MET A 83 -22.55 10.04 -3.78
C MET A 83 -24.08 9.84 -3.68
N PRO A 84 -24.95 10.67 -4.28
CA PRO A 84 -26.39 10.41 -4.30
C PRO A 84 -26.76 9.10 -5.00
N VAL A 85 -26.06 8.76 -6.08
CA VAL A 85 -26.27 7.52 -6.84
C VAL A 85 -25.86 6.31 -6.01
N LEU A 86 -24.66 6.36 -5.42
CA LEU A 86 -24.15 5.31 -4.55
C LEU A 86 -25.06 5.09 -3.32
N THR A 87 -25.51 6.18 -2.70
CA THR A 87 -26.41 6.11 -1.54
C THR A 87 -27.75 5.47 -1.90
N LYS A 88 -28.26 5.73 -3.11
CA LYS A 88 -29.49 5.11 -3.61
C LYS A 88 -29.30 3.61 -3.82
N ILE A 89 -28.21 3.21 -4.48
CA ILE A 89 -27.85 1.81 -4.76
C ILE A 89 -27.72 1.02 -3.45
N LEU A 90 -27.02 1.58 -2.48
CA LEU A 90 -26.69 0.88 -1.22
C LEU A 90 -27.70 1.09 -0.10
N SER A 91 -28.79 1.82 -0.34
CA SER A 91 -29.79 2.17 0.69
C SER A 91 -30.38 0.96 1.45
N THR A 92 -30.43 -0.21 0.82
CA THR A 92 -30.89 -1.47 1.41
C THR A 92 -29.81 -2.20 2.21
N ALA A 93 -28.53 -1.96 1.90
CA ALA A 93 -27.40 -2.64 2.51
C ALA A 93 -26.77 -1.81 3.64
N THR A 94 -26.62 -0.51 3.47
CA THR A 94 -26.02 0.38 4.47
C THR A 94 -26.39 1.85 4.30
N THR A 95 -26.47 2.56 5.42
CA THR A 95 -26.61 4.03 5.48
C THR A 95 -25.43 4.68 6.21
N ASP A 96 -24.39 3.92 6.57
CA ASP A 96 -23.24 4.46 7.27
C ASP A 96 -22.39 5.34 6.35
N LYS A 97 -22.28 6.61 6.69
CA LYS A 97 -21.57 7.60 5.87
C LYS A 97 -20.10 7.26 5.66
N LYS A 98 -19.41 6.76 6.70
CA LYS A 98 -17.98 6.44 6.59
C LYS A 98 -17.76 5.25 5.65
N LEU A 99 -18.64 4.27 5.69
CA LEU A 99 -18.61 3.12 4.79
C LEU A 99 -18.91 3.54 3.34
N LEU A 100 -19.91 4.40 3.12
CA LEU A 100 -20.19 4.97 1.80
C LEU A 100 -18.99 5.75 1.25
N ASP A 101 -18.35 6.59 2.07
CA ASP A 101 -17.14 7.34 1.67
C ASP A 101 -15.99 6.38 1.29
N LYS A 102 -15.81 5.27 2.02
CA LYS A 102 -14.80 4.22 1.70
C LYS A 102 -15.12 3.46 0.41
N ILE A 103 -16.38 3.13 0.19
CA ILE A 103 -16.84 2.44 -1.03
C ILE A 103 -16.65 3.38 -2.22
N ALA A 104 -17.04 4.65 -2.09
CA ALA A 104 -16.82 5.65 -3.13
C ALA A 104 -15.33 5.83 -3.45
N ASP A 105 -14.46 5.90 -2.44
CA ASP A 105 -13.01 5.94 -2.62
C ASP A 105 -12.49 4.70 -3.35
N GLY A 106 -12.96 3.50 -2.99
CA GLY A 106 -12.54 2.25 -3.64
C GLY A 106 -13.04 2.10 -5.08
N LEU A 107 -14.22 2.64 -5.42
CA LEU A 107 -14.76 2.70 -6.78
C LEU A 107 -14.18 3.85 -7.61
N SER A 108 -13.28 4.63 -7.04
CA SER A 108 -12.70 5.80 -7.69
C SER A 108 -11.34 5.51 -8.32
N VAL A 109 -11.13 6.09 -9.49
CA VAL A 109 -9.88 5.98 -10.24
C VAL A 109 -9.38 7.38 -10.54
N MET A 110 -8.07 7.57 -10.53
CA MET A 110 -7.46 8.83 -10.92
C MET A 110 -7.86 9.20 -12.34
N ASP A 111 -8.34 10.42 -12.53
CA ASP A 111 -8.81 10.90 -13.83
C ASP A 111 -8.60 12.40 -13.94
N LYS A 112 -7.76 12.82 -14.89
CA LYS A 112 -7.40 14.23 -15.10
C LYS A 112 -8.53 15.08 -15.67
N SER A 113 -9.58 14.44 -16.21
CA SER A 113 -10.80 15.12 -16.62
C SER A 113 -11.76 15.41 -15.46
N ALA A 114 -11.53 14.77 -14.30
CA ALA A 114 -12.37 14.95 -13.12
C ALA A 114 -12.11 16.29 -12.41
N GLU A 115 -13.12 16.74 -11.67
CA GLU A 115 -13.02 17.98 -10.90
C GLU A 115 -11.95 17.88 -9.80
N ILE A 116 -11.11 18.91 -9.69
CA ILE A 116 -10.16 19.04 -8.57
C ILE A 116 -10.93 19.19 -7.28
N GLN A 117 -10.73 18.25 -6.36
CA GLN A 117 -11.34 18.33 -5.04
C GLN A 117 -10.67 19.38 -4.17
N ARG A 118 -11.50 20.16 -3.47
CA ARG A 118 -11.07 21.24 -2.60
C ARG A 118 -11.64 21.06 -1.20
N ASP A 119 -10.87 21.50 -0.20
CA ASP A 119 -11.34 21.55 1.18
C ASP A 119 -12.41 22.64 1.38
N LYS A 120 -12.96 22.73 2.60
CA LYS A 120 -13.97 23.76 2.95
C LYS A 120 -13.46 25.20 2.84
N LYS A 121 -12.14 25.40 2.78
CA LYS A 121 -11.48 26.71 2.65
C LYS A 121 -11.11 27.02 1.18
N GLY A 122 -11.36 26.10 0.25
CA GLY A 122 -11.04 26.24 -1.17
C GLY A 122 -9.64 25.78 -1.56
N ASN A 123 -8.85 25.23 -0.63
CA ASN A 123 -7.52 24.70 -0.92
C ASN A 123 -7.61 23.37 -1.67
N ILE A 124 -6.69 23.14 -2.59
CA ILE A 124 -6.59 21.87 -3.31
C ILE A 124 -6.26 20.75 -2.30
N ILE A 125 -7.03 19.66 -2.37
CA ILE A 125 -6.70 18.42 -1.68
C ILE A 125 -5.76 17.64 -2.59
N TYR A 126 -4.70 17.08 -2.05
CA TYR A 126 -3.72 16.28 -2.81
C TYR A 126 -3.94 14.79 -2.56
N ASP A 127 -3.77 14.00 -3.63
CA ASP A 127 -3.94 12.56 -3.61
C ASP A 127 -2.74 11.87 -2.96
N LYS A 128 -2.98 11.20 -1.84
CA LYS A 128 -1.95 10.46 -1.09
C LYS A 128 -1.45 9.23 -1.84
N GLU A 129 -2.24 8.68 -2.77
CA GLU A 129 -1.82 7.55 -3.60
C GLU A 129 -0.80 7.95 -4.67
N THR A 130 -0.70 9.24 -4.98
CA THR A 130 0.33 9.80 -5.85
C THR A 130 1.53 10.35 -5.11
N LYS A 131 1.67 9.98 -3.83
CA LYS A 131 2.82 10.40 -3.04
C LYS A 131 4.06 9.66 -3.54
N ASP A 132 5.03 10.45 -3.98
CA ASP A 132 6.37 10.00 -4.31
C ASP A 132 7.39 10.84 -3.52
N THR A 133 8.64 10.37 -3.45
CA THR A 133 9.73 11.03 -2.73
C THR A 133 10.94 11.20 -3.64
N GLU A 134 11.36 12.46 -3.79
CA GLU A 134 12.57 12.84 -4.51
C GLU A 134 13.67 13.26 -3.54
N ILE A 135 14.91 12.88 -3.83
CA ILE A 135 16.08 13.32 -3.07
C ILE A 135 16.69 14.53 -3.79
N VAL A 136 16.43 15.72 -3.26
CA VAL A 136 16.98 16.97 -3.76
C VAL A 136 18.31 17.26 -3.08
N LYS A 137 19.28 17.78 -3.83
CA LYS A 137 20.57 18.19 -3.25
C LYS A 137 20.36 19.32 -2.24
N PHE A 138 21.15 19.31 -1.18
CA PHE A 138 21.04 20.30 -0.10
C PHE A 138 21.29 21.74 -0.56
N ASP A 139 22.13 21.92 -1.57
CA ASP A 139 22.52 23.21 -2.15
C ASP A 139 21.64 23.65 -3.33
N GLU A 140 20.60 22.90 -3.67
CA GLU A 140 19.64 23.18 -4.75
C GLU A 140 18.27 23.55 -4.16
N SER A 141 17.54 24.49 -4.80
CA SER A 141 16.16 24.78 -4.40
C SER A 141 15.23 23.65 -4.87
N ILE A 142 14.19 23.35 -4.08
CA ILE A 142 13.21 22.31 -4.44
C ILE A 142 12.47 22.72 -5.72
N GLU A 143 12.22 24.01 -5.90
CA GLU A 143 11.56 24.58 -7.07
C GLU A 143 12.35 24.36 -8.36
N ASP A 144 13.67 24.57 -8.34
CA ASP A 144 14.54 24.35 -9.51
C ASP A 144 14.59 22.87 -9.88
N TYR A 145 14.70 21.98 -8.89
CA TYR A 145 14.64 20.53 -9.11
C TYR A 145 13.29 20.12 -9.71
N MET A 146 12.18 20.62 -9.15
CA MET A 146 10.83 20.35 -9.64
C MET A 146 10.66 20.80 -11.10
N ALA A 147 11.12 22.00 -11.45
CA ALA A 147 11.02 22.52 -12.82
C ALA A 147 11.82 21.70 -13.84
N ARG A 148 12.97 21.16 -13.42
CA ARG A 148 13.88 20.40 -14.30
C ARG A 148 13.47 18.92 -14.45
N GLU A 149 13.11 18.27 -13.34
CA GLU A 149 12.96 16.81 -13.29
C GLU A 149 11.51 16.34 -13.12
N VAL A 150 10.64 17.09 -12.43
CA VAL A 150 9.30 16.61 -12.06
C VAL A 150 8.21 17.16 -12.98
N LEU A 151 8.09 18.48 -13.07
CA LEU A 151 7.02 19.16 -13.80
C LEU A 151 6.97 18.87 -15.31
N PRO A 152 8.09 18.57 -16.02
CA PRO A 152 8.03 18.12 -17.41
C PRO A 152 7.29 16.79 -17.61
N HIS A 153 7.23 15.96 -16.57
CA HIS A 153 6.59 14.64 -16.61
C HIS A 153 5.23 14.63 -15.90
N VAL A 154 5.10 15.38 -14.81
CA VAL A 154 3.87 15.49 -14.01
C VAL A 154 3.56 16.98 -13.76
N PRO A 155 2.93 17.68 -14.72
CA PRO A 155 2.81 19.14 -14.70
C PRO A 155 2.00 19.72 -13.54
N ASP A 156 1.12 18.94 -12.93
CA ASP A 156 0.29 19.33 -11.80
C ASP A 156 0.83 18.84 -10.46
N ALA A 157 2.02 18.24 -10.42
CA ALA A 157 2.63 17.81 -9.17
C ALA A 157 3.00 19.01 -8.28
N GLN A 158 2.76 18.84 -6.98
CA GLN A 158 3.20 19.75 -5.93
C GLN A 158 4.14 19.02 -4.96
N TRP A 159 5.22 19.70 -4.59
CA TRP A 159 6.15 19.23 -3.56
C TRP A 159 5.66 19.58 -2.16
N PHE A 160 6.04 18.76 -1.17
CA PHE A 160 5.73 18.94 0.24
C PHE A 160 6.95 18.60 1.07
N PHE A 161 7.52 19.59 1.77
CA PHE A 161 8.63 19.34 2.68
C PHE A 161 8.08 18.96 4.06
N GLU A 162 8.21 17.67 4.41
CA GLU A 162 7.60 17.08 5.61
C GLU A 162 8.51 17.10 6.85
N GLU A 163 9.61 17.85 6.82
CA GLU A 163 10.48 18.00 8.00
C GLU A 163 9.79 18.82 9.08
N ASP A 164 9.83 18.33 10.31
CA ASP A 164 9.23 18.98 11.46
C ASP A 164 9.99 18.66 12.74
N LEU A 165 10.83 19.62 13.16
CA LEU A 165 11.65 19.53 14.37
C LEU A 165 10.88 19.88 15.65
N SER A 166 9.65 20.40 15.54
CA SER A 166 8.87 20.88 16.69
C SER A 166 8.12 19.76 17.43
N LYS A 167 7.96 18.60 16.79
CA LYS A 167 7.26 17.44 17.35
C LYS A 167 8.09 16.75 18.45
N LYS A 168 7.40 16.13 19.41
CA LYS A 168 8.01 15.27 20.44
C LYS A 168 8.91 14.17 19.85
N SER A 169 8.50 13.64 18.70
CA SER A 169 9.33 12.79 17.83
C SER A 169 9.56 13.57 16.53
N PRO A 170 10.72 14.22 16.37
CA PRO A 170 11.03 15.00 15.19
C PRO A 170 10.98 14.17 13.91
N VAL A 171 10.42 14.74 12.85
CA VAL A 171 10.54 14.17 11.50
C VAL A 171 11.70 14.88 10.83
N ILE A 172 12.80 14.15 10.58
CA ILE A 172 14.00 14.68 9.92
C ILE A 172 14.00 14.15 8.49
N ARG A 173 14.08 15.05 7.50
CA ARG A 173 14.18 14.68 6.07
C ARG A 173 15.51 15.11 5.47
N THR A 174 16.13 16.14 6.03
CA THR A 174 17.46 16.61 5.67
C THR A 174 18.52 15.70 6.26
N GLY A 175 19.46 15.26 5.42
CA GLY A 175 20.55 14.41 5.87
C GLY A 175 21.62 14.27 4.80
N ALA A 176 22.64 13.47 5.12
CA ALA A 176 23.68 13.08 4.19
C ALA A 176 23.67 11.56 4.03
N GLU A 177 23.76 11.08 2.79
CA GLU A 177 23.94 9.67 2.50
C GLU A 177 25.42 9.39 2.20
N ILE A 178 25.98 8.40 2.89
CA ILE A 178 27.31 7.87 2.58
C ILE A 178 27.10 6.50 1.92
N PRO A 179 27.28 6.36 0.59
CA PRO A 179 27.04 5.08 -0.07
C PRO A 179 28.20 4.12 0.23
N PHE A 180 28.07 3.41 1.36
CA PHE A 180 29.12 2.55 1.89
C PHE A 180 29.57 1.49 0.89
N THR A 181 28.61 0.87 0.18
CA THR A 181 28.89 -0.14 -0.84
C THR A 181 29.69 0.42 -2.01
N ARG A 182 29.46 1.67 -2.40
CA ARG A 182 30.18 2.27 -3.54
C ARG A 182 31.63 2.60 -3.20
N TYR A 183 31.89 3.09 -1.99
CA TYR A 183 33.23 3.60 -1.64
C TYR A 183 34.06 2.64 -0.79
N PHE A 184 33.43 1.78 0.00
CA PHE A 184 34.10 0.94 0.99
C PHE A 184 34.03 -0.55 0.67
N TYR A 185 33.12 -0.98 -0.21
CA TYR A 185 33.11 -2.38 -0.65
C TYR A 185 34.31 -2.64 -1.55
N LYS A 186 35.20 -3.51 -1.07
CA LYS A 186 36.22 -4.14 -1.89
C LYS A 186 35.78 -5.58 -2.09
N TYR A 187 35.50 -5.94 -3.34
CA TYR A 187 35.21 -7.32 -3.68
C TYR A 187 36.36 -8.21 -3.21
N GLN A 188 36.04 -9.18 -2.36
CA GLN A 188 36.95 -10.24 -1.98
C GLN A 188 36.54 -11.49 -2.72
N GLN A 189 37.40 -11.92 -3.65
CA GLN A 189 37.17 -13.16 -4.37
C GLN A 189 37.08 -14.31 -3.35
N PRO A 190 36.04 -15.17 -3.42
CA PRO A 190 35.98 -16.35 -2.58
C PRO A 190 37.17 -17.26 -2.88
N LYS A 191 37.53 -18.10 -1.90
CA LYS A 191 38.57 -19.11 -2.10
C LYS A 191 38.21 -20.01 -3.28
N PRO A 192 39.18 -20.38 -4.15
CA PRO A 192 38.95 -21.31 -5.24
C PRO A 192 38.35 -22.64 -4.75
N SER A 193 37.47 -23.23 -5.55
CA SER A 193 36.82 -24.51 -5.24
C SER A 193 37.84 -25.64 -5.02
N GLU A 194 38.94 -25.61 -5.76
CA GLU A 194 40.00 -26.63 -5.70
C GLU A 194 40.73 -26.61 -4.35
N GLU A 195 40.96 -25.42 -3.77
CA GLU A 195 41.56 -25.30 -2.43
C GLU A 195 40.59 -25.83 -1.36
N LEU A 196 39.30 -25.56 -1.53
CA LEU A 196 38.26 -26.05 -0.62
C LEU A 196 38.11 -27.57 -0.71
N GLU A 197 38.15 -28.14 -1.91
CA GLU A 197 38.11 -29.58 -2.16
C GLU A 197 39.30 -30.30 -1.51
N GLN A 198 40.53 -29.80 -1.72
CA GLN A 198 41.72 -30.38 -1.10
C GLN A 198 41.61 -30.38 0.41
N ARG A 199 41.19 -29.26 1.00
CA ARG A 199 41.01 -29.14 2.45
C ARG A 199 39.90 -30.07 2.96
N PHE A 200 38.85 -30.27 2.18
CA PHE A 200 37.77 -31.20 2.52
C PHE A 200 38.27 -32.65 2.56
N MET A 201 39.02 -33.07 1.54
CA MET A 201 39.62 -34.42 1.45
C MET A 201 40.64 -34.68 2.58
N GLU A 202 41.46 -33.68 2.93
CA GLU A 202 42.38 -33.79 4.06
C GLU A 202 41.65 -33.97 5.39
N LEU A 203 40.58 -33.20 5.61
CA LEU A 203 39.73 -33.32 6.81
C LEU A 203 39.04 -34.70 6.85
N GLU A 204 38.48 -35.15 5.73
CA GLU A 204 37.83 -36.46 5.62
C GLU A 204 38.79 -37.60 5.93
N LYS A 205 40.02 -37.53 5.38
CA LYS A 205 41.08 -38.49 5.69
C LYS A 205 41.45 -38.48 7.17
N SER A 206 41.65 -37.30 7.76
CA SER A 206 41.97 -37.19 9.19
C SER A 206 40.84 -37.73 10.08
N VAL A 207 39.58 -37.49 9.73
CA VAL A 207 38.43 -38.01 10.47
C VAL A 207 38.37 -39.53 10.35
N SER A 208 38.53 -40.07 9.15
CA SER A 208 38.53 -41.51 8.89
C SER A 208 39.63 -42.24 9.66
N GLU A 209 40.85 -41.68 9.69
CA GLU A 209 41.97 -42.23 10.47
C GLU A 209 41.67 -42.25 11.98
N ARG A 210 41.01 -41.22 12.51
CA ARG A 210 40.63 -41.15 13.93
C ARG A 210 39.53 -42.16 14.27
N ILE A 211 38.54 -42.33 13.40
CA ILE A 211 37.48 -43.33 13.57
C ILE A 211 38.08 -44.73 13.54
N ALA A 212 38.96 -45.02 12.58
CA ALA A 212 39.66 -46.30 12.49
C ALA A 212 40.48 -46.59 13.75
N ARG A 213 41.14 -45.59 14.35
CA ARG A 213 41.87 -45.75 15.61
C ARG A 213 40.96 -46.02 16.83
N LEU A 214 39.73 -45.51 16.82
CA LEU A 214 38.79 -45.65 17.94
C LEU A 214 37.99 -46.97 17.89
N PHE A 215 37.70 -47.48 16.68
CA PHE A 215 36.78 -48.60 16.47
C PHE A 215 37.35 -49.77 15.66
N GLY A 216 38.60 -49.68 15.19
CA GLY A 216 39.33 -50.75 14.50
C GLY A 216 40.50 -51.27 15.33
#